data_AF-A0A6L8G830-F1
#
_entry.id   AF-A0A6L8G830-F1
#
_cell.length_a   1.000
_cell.length_b   1.000
_cell.length_c   1.000
_cell.angle_alpha   90.00
_cell.angle_beta   90.00
_cell.angle_gamma   90.00
#
_symmetry.space_group_name_H-M   'P 1'
#
loop_
_entity.id
_entity.type
_entity.pdbx_description
1 polymer ?
#
loop_
_entity_poly.entity_id
_entity_poly.type
_entity_poly.pdbx_seq_one_letter_code
_entity_poly.pdbx_strand_id
1 'polypeptide(L)' 'ARFMVESLERGDFYIICPDNDVDRATDEKRMAWAIGDIIENRPALSRWHANHADSFETFLKSE' A
#
# COMPACT_ATOMS: atom_id res chain seq x y z
N ALA A 1 -11.85 16.38 -5.78
CA ALA A 1 -11.55 17.40 -4.77
C ALA A 1 -12.23 17.15 -3.41
N ARG A 2 -13.52 16.77 -3.37
CA ARG A 2 -14.28 16.58 -2.11
C ARG A 2 -13.56 15.73 -1.04
N PHE A 3 -13.06 14.54 -1.41
CA PHE A 3 -12.38 13.65 -0.48
C PHE A 3 -11.15 14.28 0.21
N MET A 4 -10.34 15.03 -0.54
CA MET A 4 -9.17 15.73 0.00
C MET A 4 -9.59 16.78 1.03
N VAL A 5 -10.61 17.59 0.70
CA VAL A 5 -11.11 18.65 1.61
C VAL A 5 -11.67 18.04 2.90
N GLU A 6 -12.50 17.01 2.80
CA GLU A 6 -13.03 16.29 3.97
C GLU A 6 -11.91 15.66 4.82
N SER A 7 -10.81 15.23 4.19
CA SER A 7 -9.65 14.68 4.90
C SER A 7 -8.86 15.76 5.64
N LEU A 8 -8.70 16.93 5.02
CA LEU A 8 -8.09 18.09 5.68
C LEU A 8 -8.93 18.56 6.89
N GLU A 9 -10.27 18.57 6.78
CA GLU A 9 -11.18 18.90 7.88
C GLU A 9 -11.09 17.92 9.05
N ARG A 10 -10.81 16.64 8.78
CA ARG A 10 -10.50 15.64 9.82
C ARG A 10 -9.12 15.81 10.45
N GLY A 11 -8.26 16.65 9.89
CA GLY A 11 -6.88 16.84 10.33
C GLY A 11 -5.92 15.76 9.84
N ASP A 12 -6.26 15.04 8.77
CA ASP A 12 -5.39 14.00 8.20
C ASP A 12 -4.13 14.64 7.59
N PHE A 13 -2.94 14.27 8.08
CA PHE A 13 -1.66 14.74 7.53
C PHE A 13 -1.30 14.03 6.22
N TYR A 14 -1.45 12.70 6.18
CA TYR A 14 -1.31 11.90 4.97
C TYR A 14 -2.68 11.55 4.41
N ILE A 15 -2.92 11.92 3.15
CA ILE A 15 -4.16 11.61 2.44
C ILE A 15 -3.85 10.59 1.37
N ILE A 16 -4.31 9.35 1.58
CA ILE A 16 -4.30 8.30 0.55
C ILE A 16 -5.53 8.53 -0.32
N CYS A 17 -5.31 9.16 -1.48
CA CYS A 17 -6.37 9.47 -2.42
C CYS A 17 -6.82 8.20 -3.15
N PRO A 18 -8.13 7.93 -3.24
CA PRO A 18 -8.62 6.84 -4.08
C PRO A 18 -8.35 7.18 -5.55
N ASP A 19 -7.69 6.27 -6.26
CA ASP A 19 -7.48 6.35 -7.71
C ASP A 19 -8.57 5.59 -8.51
N ASN A 20 -9.44 4.86 -7.80
CA ASN A 20 -10.50 3.98 -8.30
C ASN A 20 -10.00 2.71 -9.01
N ASP A 21 -8.74 2.31 -8.82
CA ASP A 21 -8.19 1.05 -9.36
C ASP A 21 -8.36 -0.10 -8.35
N VAL A 22 -8.00 0.15 -7.08
CA VAL A 22 -8.16 -0.81 -5.99
C VAL A 22 -8.82 -0.19 -4.76
N ASP A 23 -9.30 -1.04 -3.85
CA ASP A 23 -9.77 -0.57 -2.55
C ASP A 23 -8.62 -0.09 -1.66
N ARG A 24 -8.98 0.73 -0.68
CA ARG A 24 -8.01 1.33 0.25
C ARG A 24 -7.22 0.29 1.06
N ALA A 25 -7.85 -0.81 1.44
CA ALA A 25 -7.18 -1.86 2.22
C ALA A 25 -6.06 -2.52 1.41
N THR A 26 -6.29 -2.70 0.11
CA THR A 26 -5.30 -3.20 -0.84
C THR A 26 -4.13 -2.23 -1.00
N ASP A 27 -4.41 -0.93 -1.10
CA ASP A 27 -3.36 0.09 -1.15
C ASP A 27 -2.53 0.13 0.13
N GLU A 28 -3.17 0.11 1.30
CA GLU A 28 -2.49 0.09 2.60
C GLU A 28 -1.57 -1.13 2.73
N LYS A 29 -2.01 -2.32 2.28
CA LYS A 29 -1.16 -3.51 2.20
C LYS A 29 0.01 -3.32 1.24
N ARG A 30 -0.23 -2.80 0.03
CA ARG A 30 0.84 -2.54 -0.95
C ARG A 30 1.88 -1.55 -0.42
N MET A 31 1.45 -0.52 0.32
CA MET A 31 2.32 0.44 0.99
C MET A 31 3.14 -0.24 2.09
N ALA A 32 2.49 -1.02 2.97
CA ALA A 32 3.17 -1.75 4.03
C ALA A 32 4.23 -2.71 3.48
N TRP A 33 3.92 -3.44 2.41
CA TRP A 33 4.87 -4.31 1.72
C TRP A 33 6.07 -3.52 1.17
N ALA A 34 5.83 -2.38 0.52
CA ALA A 34 6.90 -1.54 -0.02
C ALA A 34 7.82 -0.97 1.07
N ILE A 35 7.27 -0.61 2.24
CA ILE A 35 8.08 -0.21 3.39
C ILE A 35 8.88 -1.40 3.94
N GLY A 36 8.29 -2.60 3.94
CA GLY A 36 8.96 -3.85 4.28
C GLY A 36 10.17 -4.15 3.38
N ASP A 37 10.15 -3.72 2.11
CA ASP A 37 11.32 -3.89 1.22
C ASP A 37 12.55 -3.18 1.79
N ILE A 38 12.35 -2.01 2.40
CA ILE A 38 13.42 -1.22 3.02
C ILE A 38 13.83 -1.86 4.35
N ILE A 39 12.87 -2.25 5.19
CA ILE A 39 13.13 -2.78 6.53
C ILE A 39 13.85 -4.13 6.48
N GLU A 40 13.41 -5.02 5.59
CA GLU A 40 13.91 -6.39 5.47
C GLU A 40 15.04 -6.52 4.42
N ASN A 41 15.46 -5.41 3.81
CA ASN A 41 16.47 -5.37 2.77
C ASN A 41 16.14 -6.30 1.58
N ARG A 42 14.88 -6.27 1.13
CA ARG A 42 14.43 -6.94 -0.10
C ARG A 42 14.73 -6.07 -1.33
N PRO A 43 14.78 -6.64 -2.54
CA PRO A 43 14.89 -5.84 -3.76
C PRO A 43 13.78 -4.79 -3.85
N ALA A 44 14.09 -3.62 -4.43
CA ALA A 44 13.07 -2.60 -4.66
C ALA A 44 11.93 -3.14 -5.54
N LEU A 45 10.69 -2.77 -5.20
CA LEU A 45 9.48 -3.27 -5.86
C LEU A 45 9.37 -4.80 -5.79
N SER A 46 9.69 -5.39 -4.63
CA SER A 46 9.80 -6.86 -4.49
C SER A 46 8.50 -7.59 -4.82
N ARG A 47 7.35 -6.93 -4.75
CA ARG A 47 6.05 -7.50 -5.16
C ARG A 47 6.00 -8.01 -6.60
N TRP A 48 6.87 -7.50 -7.47
CA TRP A 48 7.02 -7.95 -8.86
C TRP A 48 8.26 -8.81 -9.09
N HIS A 49 9.08 -8.99 -8.06
CA HIS A 49 10.30 -9.79 -8.15
C HIS A 49 9.94 -11.28 -8.07
N ALA A 50 10.49 -12.09 -8.97
CA ALA A 50 10.15 -13.51 -9.08
C ALA A 50 10.28 -14.27 -7.75
N ASN A 51 11.31 -13.98 -6.96
CA ASN A 51 11.55 -14.63 -5.66
C ASN A 51 10.61 -14.18 -4.53
N HIS A 52 9.79 -13.15 -4.74
CA HIS A 52 8.95 -12.54 -3.69
C HIS A 52 7.46 -12.45 -4.08
N ALA A 53 7.10 -12.78 -5.33
CA ALA A 53 5.73 -12.72 -5.83
C ALA A 53 4.76 -13.58 -4.98
N ASP A 54 5.12 -14.84 -4.70
CA ASP A 54 4.27 -15.75 -3.91
C ASP A 54 4.10 -15.28 -2.46
N SER A 55 5.16 -14.71 -1.87
CA SER A 55 5.10 -14.15 -0.53
C SER A 55 4.21 -12.91 -0.48
N PHE A 56 4.30 -12.06 -1.51
CA PHE A 56 3.43 -10.90 -1.66
C PHE A 56 1.96 -11.30 -1.84
N GLU A 57 1.66 -12.30 -2.69
CA GLU A 57 0.30 -12.80 -2.86
C GLU A 57 -0.29 -13.35 -1.55
N THR A 58 0.51 -14.07 -0.78
CA THR A 58 0.11 -14.60 0.52
C THR A 58 -0.18 -13.46 1.50
N PHE A 59 0.68 -12.45 1.52
CA PHE A 59 0.50 -11.25 2.33
C PHE A 59 -0.75 -10.44 1.90
N LEU A 60 -1.04 -10.35 0.60
CA LEU A 60 -2.23 -9.65 0.13
C LEU A 60 -3.53 -10.31 0.66
N LYS A 61 -3.52 -11.65 0.75
CA LYS A 61 -4.65 -12.49 1.19
C LYS A 61 -4.75 -12.63 2.71
N SER A 62 -3.76 -12.21 3.49
CA SER A 62 -3.84 -12.28 4.95
C SER A 62 -4.93 -11.34 5.49
N GLU A 63 -5.56 -11.68 6.61
CA GLU A 63 -6.54 -10.79 7.27
C GLU A 63 -5.89 -9.49 7.78
#